data_AF-A0A954RP56-F1
#
_entry.id   AF-A0A954RP56-F1
#
_cell.length_a   1.000
_cell.length_b   1.000
_cell.length_c   1.000
_cell.angle_alpha   90.00
_cell.angle_beta   90.00
_cell.angle_gamma   90.00
#
_symmetry.space_group_name_H-M   'P 1'
#
loop_
_entity.id
_entity.type
_entity.pdbx_description
1 polymer ?
#
loop_
_entity_poly.entity_id
_entity_poly.type
_entity_poly.pdbx_seq_one_letter_code
_entity_poly.pdbx_strand_id
1 'polypeptide(L)'
;RRLLTSADTFDARCDFAYQLVLLRNPSNAERERSRQLVEQCLAQYQIDDAAALAMATDPAGPLPPNLAASDAAAWTVFCNVLLNLDETVMKR
;
A
#
# COMPACT_ATOMS: atom_id res chain seq x y z
N ARG A 1 0.85 -1.46 8.14
CA ARG A 1 0.77 -2.85 8.67
C ARG A 1 -0.67 -3.35 8.84
N ARG A 2 -1.57 -2.66 9.55
CA ARG A 2 -3.00 -3.07 9.70
C ARG A 2 -3.71 -3.37 8.38
N LEU A 3 -3.39 -2.63 7.33
CA LEU A 3 -3.95 -2.83 6.00
C LEU A 3 -3.56 -4.16 5.35
N LEU A 4 -2.34 -4.66 5.59
CA LEU A 4 -1.90 -5.95 5.04
C LEU A 4 -2.62 -7.14 5.70
N THR A 5 -3.11 -6.93 6.92
CA THR A 5 -3.87 -7.92 7.69
C THR A 5 -5.38 -7.66 7.68
N SER A 6 -5.87 -6.64 6.96
CA SER A 6 -7.29 -6.27 6.99
C SER A 6 -8.17 -7.16 6.11
N ALA A 7 -7.59 -7.77 5.08
CA ALA A 7 -8.26 -8.67 4.15
C ALA A 7 -7.26 -9.54 3.38
N ASP A 8 -7.77 -10.59 2.71
CA ASP A 8 -6.95 -11.53 1.93
C ASP A 8 -6.85 -11.17 0.44
N THR A 9 -7.74 -10.32 -0.08
CA THR A 9 -7.73 -9.90 -1.48
C THR A 9 -7.18 -8.50 -1.65
N PHE A 10 -6.52 -8.25 -2.80
CA PHE A 10 -6.05 -6.92 -3.18
C PHE A 10 -7.19 -5.89 -3.12
N ASP A 11 -8.32 -6.24 -3.73
CA ASP A 11 -9.50 -5.40 -3.84
C ASP A 11 -10.03 -4.95 -2.48
N ALA A 12 -10.18 -5.89 -1.54
CA ALA A 12 -10.65 -5.57 -0.20
C ALA A 12 -9.62 -4.74 0.60
N ARG A 13 -8.31 -4.97 0.41
CA ARG A 13 -7.26 -4.14 1.01
C ARG A 13 -7.27 -2.72 0.44
N CYS A 14 -7.46 -2.59 -0.88
CA CYS A 14 -7.56 -1.31 -1.57
C CYS A 14 -8.80 -0.53 -1.09
N ASP A 15 -9.96 -1.18 -1.02
CA ASP A 15 -11.19 -0.58 -0.49
C ASP A 15 -11.01 -0.10 0.94
N PHE A 16 -10.42 -0.92 1.79
CA PHE A 16 -10.12 -0.55 3.17
C PHE A 16 -9.17 0.66 3.25
N ALA A 17 -8.16 0.75 2.37
CA ALA A 17 -7.24 1.88 2.31
C ALA A 17 -7.95 3.20 1.98
N TYR A 18 -8.78 3.18 0.93
CA TYR A 18 -9.54 4.35 0.49
C TYR A 18 -10.57 4.77 1.53
N GLN A 19 -11.22 3.83 2.21
CA GLN A 19 -12.12 4.15 3.32
C GLN A 19 -11.37 4.82 4.49
N LEU A 20 -10.16 4.35 4.83
CA LEU A 20 -9.37 4.93 5.91
C LEU A 20 -8.87 6.34 5.60
N VAL A 21 -8.47 6.61 4.35
CA VAL A 21 -7.81 7.87 3.98
C VAL A 21 -8.80 8.90 3.40
N LEU A 22 -9.73 8.45 2.56
CA LEU A 22 -10.62 9.31 1.77
C LEU A 22 -12.10 9.17 2.17
N LEU A 23 -12.45 8.28 3.10
CA LEU A 23 -13.84 8.03 3.55
C LEU A 23 -14.81 7.64 2.41
N ARG A 24 -14.28 7.00 1.35
CA ARG A 24 -15.06 6.53 0.21
C ARG A 24 -14.44 5.26 -0.37
N ASN A 25 -15.18 4.60 -1.27
CA ASN A 25 -14.61 3.54 -2.09
C ASN A 25 -13.85 4.13 -3.30
N PRO A 26 -12.82 3.44 -3.80
CA PRO A 26 -12.19 3.78 -5.07
C PRO A 26 -13.17 3.52 -6.22
N SER A 27 -13.10 4.35 -7.24
CA SER A 27 -13.67 4.03 -8.55
C SER A 27 -12.90 2.88 -9.22
N ASN A 28 -13.48 2.26 -10.25
CA ASN A 28 -12.81 1.17 -10.99
C ASN A 28 -11.45 1.59 -11.56
N ALA A 29 -11.35 2.82 -12.10
CA ALA A 29 -10.10 3.34 -12.65
C ALA A 29 -9.04 3.59 -11.56
N GLU A 30 -9.45 4.04 -10.37
CA GLU A 30 -8.55 4.22 -9.22
C GLU A 30 -8.06 2.89 -8.68
N ARG A 31 -8.94 1.90 -8.57
CA ARG A 31 -8.59 0.54 -8.14
C ARG A 31 -7.56 -0.08 -9.09
N GLU A 32 -7.79 0.03 -10.39
CA GLU A 32 -6.89 -0.51 -11.41
C GLU A 32 -5.51 0.17 -11.38
N ARG A 33 -5.46 1.50 -11.30
CA ARG A 33 -4.18 2.22 -11.14
C ARG A 33 -3.45 1.83 -9.85
N SER A 34 -4.20 1.66 -8.76
CA SER A 34 -3.64 1.24 -7.46
C SER A 34 -3.03 -0.16 -7.54
N ARG A 35 -3.70 -1.07 -8.26
CA ARG A 35 -3.21 -2.43 -8.52
C ARG A 35 -1.90 -2.40 -9.30
N GLN A 36 -1.88 -1.67 -10.41
CA GLN A 36 -0.70 -1.53 -11.25
C GLN A 36 0.49 -0.96 -10.47
N LEU A 37 0.26 0.07 -9.63
CA LEU A 37 1.30 0.64 -8.78
C LEU A 37 1.87 -0.40 -7.80
N VAL A 38 0.99 -1.10 -7.07
CA VAL A 38 1.44 -2.10 -6.08
C VAL A 38 2.19 -3.25 -6.75
N GLU A 39 1.70 -3.75 -7.89
CA GLU A 39 2.35 -4.82 -8.64
C GLU A 39 3.72 -4.40 -9.18
N GLN A 40 3.86 -3.17 -9.68
CA GLN A 40 5.15 -2.61 -10.12
C GLN A 40 6.14 -2.48 -8.96
N CYS A 41 5.70 -1.92 -7.83
CA CYS A 41 6.55 -1.81 -6.65
C CYS A 41 6.93 -3.20 -6.11
N LEU A 42 6.00 -4.15 -6.09
CA LEU A 42 6.27 -5.51 -5.64
C LEU A 42 7.32 -6.18 -6.51
N ALA A 43 7.21 -6.10 -7.83
CA ALA A 43 8.20 -6.65 -8.76
C ALA A 43 9.59 -6.03 -8.54
N GLN A 44 9.67 -4.72 -8.31
CA GLN A 44 10.93 -4.04 -8.01
C GLN A 44 11.54 -4.53 -6.68
N TYR A 45 10.73 -4.63 -5.63
CA TYR A 45 11.19 -5.03 -4.30
C TYR A 45 11.46 -6.53 -4.15
N GLN A 46 10.93 -7.37 -5.05
CA GLN A 46 11.31 -8.78 -5.15
C GLN A 46 12.70 -8.99 -5.77
N ILE A 47 13.22 -7.99 -6.48
CA ILE A 47 14.58 -8.02 -7.05
C ILE A 47 15.58 -7.42 -6.06
N ASP A 48 15.17 -6.42 -5.29
CA ASP A 48 16.01 -5.71 -4.30
C ASP A 48 15.47 -5.85 -2.88
N ASP A 49 15.81 -6.96 -2.23
CA ASP A 49 15.42 -7.27 -0.85
C ASP A 49 15.93 -6.24 0.17
N ALA A 50 17.09 -5.62 -0.09
CA ALA A 50 17.68 -4.63 0.80
C ALA A 50 16.84 -3.34 0.80
N ALA A 51 16.46 -2.86 -0.39
CA ALA A 51 15.56 -1.72 -0.52
C ALA A 51 14.16 -2.04 0.05
N ALA A 52 13.67 -3.26 -0.14
CA ALA A 52 12.40 -3.70 0.43
C ALA A 52 12.42 -3.64 1.96
N LEU A 53 13.48 -4.17 2.59
CA LEU A 53 13.60 -4.17 4.04
C LEU A 53 13.70 -2.75 4.60
N ALA A 54 14.51 -1.89 3.98
CA ALA A 54 14.64 -0.48 4.38
C ALA A 54 13.28 0.23 4.34
N MET A 55 12.57 0.14 3.21
CA MET A 55 11.25 0.77 3.04
C MET A 55 10.20 0.21 4.02
N ALA A 56 10.29 -1.08 4.36
CA ALA A 56 9.32 -1.74 5.22
C ALA A 56 9.57 -1.55 6.74
N THR A 57 10.79 -1.14 7.13
CA THR A 57 11.22 -1.12 8.53
C THR A 57 11.73 0.22 9.04
N ASP A 58 12.14 1.16 8.20
CA ASP A 58 12.63 2.47 8.63
C ASP A 58 11.70 3.59 8.15
N PRO A 59 11.02 4.34 9.04
CA PRO A 59 11.10 4.34 10.51
C PRO A 59 10.09 3.41 11.21
N ALA A 60 9.40 2.54 10.48
CA ALA A 60 8.25 1.77 10.99
C ALA A 60 8.59 0.71 12.07
N GLY A 61 9.86 0.39 12.29
CA GLY A 61 10.36 -0.67 13.16
C GLY A 61 10.34 -2.06 12.50
N PRO A 62 10.63 -3.14 13.22
CA PRO A 62 10.72 -4.49 12.65
C PRO A 62 9.40 -4.98 12.05
N LEU A 63 9.48 -5.85 11.04
CA LEU A 63 8.32 -6.47 10.41
C LEU A 63 7.68 -7.55 11.30
N PRO A 64 6.34 -7.69 11.28
CA PRO A 64 5.67 -8.84 11.89
C PRO A 64 6.17 -10.15 11.29
N PRO A 65 6.14 -11.26 12.07
CA PRO A 65 6.48 -12.57 11.55
C PRO A 65 5.54 -12.94 10.39
N ASN A 66 6.09 -13.61 9.38
CA ASN A 66 5.39 -14.06 8.17
C ASN A 66 4.91 -12.96 7.20
N LEU A 67 5.36 -11.71 7.37
CA LEU A 67 5.12 -10.65 6.39
C LEU A 67 6.34 -10.46 5.49
N ALA A 68 6.17 -10.65 4.18
CA ALA A 68 7.24 -10.40 3.21
C ALA A 68 7.61 -8.91 3.20
N ALA A 69 8.91 -8.61 3.20
CA ALA A 69 9.39 -7.24 3.17
C ALA A 69 8.97 -6.51 1.88
N SER A 70 8.99 -7.20 0.75
CA SER A 70 8.57 -6.67 -0.55
C SER A 70 7.09 -6.27 -0.58
N ASP A 71 6.20 -7.11 -0.05
CA ASP A 71 4.78 -6.78 0.11
C ASP A 71 4.60 -5.57 1.04
N ALA A 72 5.29 -5.56 2.18
CA ALA A 72 5.19 -4.46 3.14
C ALA A 72 5.68 -3.13 2.55
N ALA A 73 6.77 -3.16 1.79
CA ALA A 73 7.32 -2.00 1.10
C ALA A 73 6.37 -1.48 0.01
N ALA A 74 5.87 -2.37 -0.86
CA ALA A 74 4.97 -1.99 -1.94
C ALA A 74 3.69 -1.32 -1.43
N TRP A 75 3.07 -1.90 -0.40
CA TRP A 75 1.87 -1.32 0.21
C TRP A 75 2.18 -0.02 0.98
N THR A 76 3.39 0.15 1.50
CA THR A 76 3.81 1.42 2.12
C THR A 76 3.91 2.53 1.07
N VAL A 77 4.51 2.25 -0.09
CA VAL A 77 4.55 3.21 -1.22
C VAL A 77 3.15 3.58 -1.68
N PHE A 78 2.26 2.59 -1.87
CA PHE A 78 0.86 2.85 -2.22
C PHE A 78 0.16 3.75 -1.18
N CYS A 79 0.32 3.48 0.12
CA CYS A 79 -0.25 4.33 1.17
C CYS A 79 0.31 5.76 1.10
N ASN A 80 1.61 5.92 0.84
CA ASN A 80 2.23 7.24 0.70
C ASN A 80 1.65 8.02 -0.49
N VAL A 81 1.41 7.36 -1.62
CA VAL A 81 0.74 7.98 -2.77
C VAL A 81 -0.70 8.36 -2.44
N LEU A 82 -1.45 7.45 -1.81
CA LEU A 82 -2.84 7.70 -1.43
C LEU A 82 -2.97 8.88 -0.46
N LEU A 83 -2.05 8.99 0.51
CA LEU A 83 -1.98 10.10 1.47
C LEU A 83 -1.64 11.44 0.83
N ASN A 84 -0.97 11.42 -0.34
CA ASN A 84 -0.58 12.62 -1.09
C ASN A 84 -1.57 12.99 -2.22
N LEU A 85 -2.69 12.28 -2.39
CA LEU A 85 -3.72 12.73 -3.33
C LEU A 85 -4.34 14.03 -2.83
N ASP A 86 -4.56 15.01 -3.70
CA ASP A 86 -5.18 16.31 -3.31
C ASP A 86 -6.51 16.13 -2.56
N GLU A 87 -7.22 15.03 -2.79
CA GLU A 87 -8.43 14.64 -2.04
C GLU A 87 -8.24 14.45 -0.53
N THR A 88 -7.01 14.24 -0.05
CA THR A 88 -6.69 14.16 1.37
C THR A 88 -6.70 15.53 2.05
N VAL A 89 -6.45 16.60 1.27
CA VAL A 89 -6.46 17.99 1.74
C VAL A 89 -7.77 18.70 1.37
N MET A 90 -8.33 18.41 0.19
CA MET A 90 -9.57 18.99 -0.32
C MET A 90 -10.57 17.90 -0.69
N LYS A 91 -11.64 17.72 0.11
CA LYS A 91 -12.72 16.79 -0.22
C LYS A 91 -13.33 17.14 -1.58
N ARG A 92 -13.46 16.15 -2.47
CA ARG A 92 -14.28 16.27 -3.67
C ARG A 92 -15.77 16.23 -3.35
#